data_AF-A0A382XI52-F1
#
_entry.id   AF-A0A382XI52-F1
#
_cell.length_a   1.000
_cell.length_b   1.000
_cell.length_c   1.000
_cell.angle_alpha   90.00
_cell.angle_beta   90.00
_cell.angle_gamma   90.00
#
_symmetry.space_group_name_H-M   'P 1'
#
loop_
_entity.id
_entity.type
_entity.pdbx_description
1 polymer ?
#
loop_
_entity_poly.entity_id
_entity_poly.type
_entity_poly.pdbx_seq_one_letter_code
_entity_poly.pdbx_strand_id
1 'polypeptide(L)'
;MTDLLEDYSLLSEDELDEKISDILKKIEIAYSMGHGVALQQLEFHLENMKLELGAKLEKQRFDLIQAKTPEQYNVTDEEIDKVKEDEND
;
A
#
# COMPACT_ATOMS: atom_id res chain seq x y z
N MET A 1 -0.06 24.15 21.55
CA MET A 1 -0.96 23.93 20.40
C MET A 1 -0.40 22.70 19.70
N THR A 2 -0.84 21.54 20.17
CA THR A 2 -0.29 20.22 19.85
C THR A 2 -1.38 19.47 19.11
N ASP A 3 -1.49 19.67 17.80
CA ASP A 3 -2.10 18.68 16.89
C ASP A 3 -1.15 17.48 16.84
N LEU A 4 -1.06 16.76 17.97
CA LEU A 4 0.16 16.05 18.36
C LEU A 4 0.48 14.82 17.51
N LEU A 5 -0.47 14.27 16.75
CA LEU A 5 -0.20 13.30 15.70
C LEU A 5 -1.38 13.36 14.73
N GLU A 6 -1.14 13.86 13.51
CA GLU A 6 -2.07 13.57 12.41
C GLU A 6 -2.10 12.05 12.22
N ASP A 7 -3.27 11.46 12.38
CA ASP A 7 -3.49 10.04 12.10
C ASP A 7 -3.70 9.86 10.59
N TYR A 8 -2.60 9.58 9.89
CA TYR A 8 -2.60 9.38 8.44
C TYR A 8 -3.42 8.16 7.99
N SER A 9 -3.70 7.22 8.90
CA SER A 9 -4.47 6.01 8.56
C SER A 9 -5.91 6.30 8.15
N LEU A 10 -6.46 7.41 8.64
CA LEU A 10 -7.81 7.88 8.34
C LEU A 10 -7.95 8.52 6.96
N LEU A 11 -6.84 8.84 6.30
CA LEU A 11 -6.86 9.45 4.98
C LEU A 11 -7.05 8.40 3.89
N SER A 12 -7.72 8.80 2.81
CA SER A 12 -7.74 8.03 1.56
C SER A 12 -6.40 8.12 0.82
N GLU A 13 -6.23 7.27 -0.20
CA GLU A 13 -5.04 7.28 -1.07
C GLU A 13 -4.85 8.64 -1.75
N ASP A 14 -5.92 9.17 -2.35
CA ASP A 14 -5.91 10.47 -3.03
C ASP A 14 -5.56 11.62 -2.07
N GLU A 15 -6.13 11.63 -0.85
CA GLU A 15 -5.82 12.64 0.16
C GLU A 15 -4.38 12.55 0.67
N LEU A 16 -3.82 11.33 0.79
CA LEU A 16 -2.42 11.12 1.13
C LEU A 16 -1.51 11.67 0.03
N ASP A 17 -1.82 11.41 -1.24
CA ASP A 17 -1.05 11.91 -2.37
C ASP A 17 -1.07 13.44 -2.46
N GLU A 18 -2.24 14.07 -2.27
CA GLU A 18 -2.37 15.53 -2.22
C GLU A 18 -1.53 16.12 -1.08
N LYS A 19 -1.64 15.56 0.13
CA LYS A 19 -0.86 16.02 1.30
C LYS A 19 0.64 15.80 1.12
N ILE A 20 1.06 14.68 0.52
CA ILE A 20 2.47 14.42 0.19
C ILE A 20 2.99 15.47 -0.78
N SER A 21 2.24 15.79 -1.84
CA SER A 21 2.61 16.84 -2.80
C SER A 21 2.81 18.18 -2.11
N ASP A 22 1.91 18.55 -1.20
CA ASP A 22 1.99 19.80 -0.47
C ASP A 22 3.13 19.86 0.55
N ILE A 23 3.42 18.75 1.24
CA ILE A 23 4.57 18.68 2.14
C ILE A 23 5.89 18.75 1.37
N LEU A 24 5.99 18.12 0.19
CA LEU A 24 7.17 18.23 -0.67
C LEU A 24 7.45 19.69 -1.08
N LYS A 25 6.42 20.44 -1.48
CA LYS A 25 6.56 21.89 -1.76
C LYS A 25 7.03 22.67 -0.54
N LYS A 26 6.49 22.35 0.65
CA LYS A 26 6.90 23.00 1.91
C LYS A 26 8.33 22.67 2.29
N ILE A 27 8.79 21.45 2.02
CA ILE A 27 10.19 21.01 2.22
C ILE A 27 11.12 21.83 1.33
N GLU A 28 10.80 21.99 0.04
CA GLU A 28 11.61 22.81 -0.88
C GLU A 28 11.72 24.26 -0.39
N ILE A 29 10.61 24.84 0.04
CA ILE A 29 10.58 26.19 0.61
C ILE A 29 11.42 26.26 1.89
N ALA A 30 11.18 25.36 2.84
CA ALA A 30 11.91 25.33 4.12
C ALA A 30 13.42 25.14 3.93
N TYR A 31 13.81 24.29 2.98
CA TYR A 31 15.20 24.09 2.58
C TYR A 31 15.80 25.38 2.00
N SER A 32 15.09 26.03 1.06
CA SER A 32 15.54 27.28 0.43
C SER A 32 15.71 28.44 1.41
N MET A 33 14.90 28.45 2.47
CA MET A 33 14.91 29.48 3.52
C MET A 33 15.87 29.13 4.69
N GLY A 34 16.52 27.97 4.67
CA GLY A 34 17.42 27.52 5.73
C GLY A 34 16.71 27.17 7.05
N HIS A 35 15.42 26.87 7.02
CA HIS A 35 14.63 26.51 8.20
C HIS A 35 14.82 25.03 8.60
N GLY A 36 16.01 24.68 9.07
CA GLY A 36 16.40 23.28 9.34
C GLY A 36 15.49 22.52 10.31
N VAL A 37 14.98 23.15 11.39
CA VAL A 37 14.08 22.47 12.34
C VAL A 37 12.71 22.19 11.71
N ALA A 38 12.18 23.14 10.93
CA ALA A 38 10.92 22.93 10.22
C ALA A 38 11.07 21.86 9.13
N LEU A 39 12.22 21.84 8.45
CA LEU A 39 12.55 20.80 7.46
C LEU A 39 12.51 19.40 8.09
N GLN A 40 13.17 19.20 9.23
CA GLN A 40 13.15 17.91 9.93
C GLN A 40 11.74 17.46 10.32
N GLN A 41 10.90 18.40 10.77
CA GLN A 41 9.51 18.09 11.10
C GLN A 41 8.70 17.71 9.86
N LEU A 42 8.88 18.43 8.75
CA LEU A 42 8.20 18.14 7.48
C LEU A 42 8.65 16.79 6.90
N GLU A 43 9.94 16.46 7.00
CA GLU A 43 10.48 15.16 6.60
C GLU A 43 9.87 14.02 7.43
N PHE A 44 9.73 14.21 8.74
CA PHE A 44 9.07 13.22 9.61
C PHE A 44 7.61 12.97 9.19
N HIS A 45 6.85 14.03 8.91
CA HIS A 45 5.47 13.88 8.43
C HIS A 45 5.43 13.21 7.05
N LEU A 46 6.36 13.55 6.15
CA LEU A 46 6.48 12.93 4.84
C LEU A 46 6.74 11.41 4.91
N GLU A 47 7.65 10.99 5.78
CA GLU A 47 7.97 9.56 5.97
C GLU A 47 6.76 8.77 6.46
N ASN A 48 6.02 9.32 7.43
CA ASN A 48 4.82 8.67 7.95
C ASN A 48 3.69 8.56 6.91
N MET A 49 3.46 9.60 6.11
CA MET A 49 2.47 9.55 5.03
C MET A 49 2.85 8.53 3.94
N LYS A 50 4.14 8.46 3.57
CA LYS A 50 4.63 7.46 2.60
C LYS A 50 4.49 6.04 3.11
N LEU A 51 4.74 5.82 4.40
CA LEU A 51 4.56 4.51 5.03
C LEU A 51 3.10 4.05 4.95
N GLU A 52 2.17 4.94 5.30
CA GLU A 52 0.74 4.65 5.26
C GLU A 52 0.24 4.41 3.82
N LEU A 53 0.66 5.25 2.87
CA LEU A 53 0.35 5.07 1.44
C LEU A 53 0.85 3.70 0.94
N GLY A 54 2.09 3.34 1.28
CA GLY A 54 2.66 2.04 0.94
C GLY A 54 1.87 0.87 1.50
N ALA A 55 1.41 0.97 2.75
CA ALA A 55 0.57 -0.05 3.39
C ALA A 55 -0.79 -0.21 2.67
N LYS A 56 -1.43 0.89 2.25
CA LYS A 56 -2.69 0.85 1.50
C LYS A 56 -2.53 0.22 0.12
N LEU A 57 -1.48 0.60 -0.63
CA LEU A 57 -1.17 0.02 -1.94
C LEU A 57 -0.87 -1.48 -1.85
N GLU A 58 -0.15 -1.91 -0.81
CA GLU A 58 0.13 -3.32 -0.57
C GLU A 58 -1.15 -4.10 -0.25
N LYS A 59 -2.04 -3.53 0.57
CA LYS A 59 -3.35 -4.14 0.85
C LYS A 59 -4.19 -4.30 -0.41
N GLN A 60 -4.29 -3.26 -1.24
CA GLN A 60 -5.02 -3.34 -2.53
C GLN A 60 -4.42 -4.42 -3.45
N ARG A 61 -3.09 -4.51 -3.53
CA ARG A 61 -2.41 -5.54 -4.31
C ARG A 61 -2.73 -6.94 -3.77
N PHE A 62 -2.74 -7.12 -2.46
CA PHE A 62 -3.09 -8.38 -1.82
C PHE A 62 -4.54 -8.77 -2.12
N ASP A 63 -5.47 -7.84 -1.95
CA ASP A 63 -6.90 -8.06 -2.22
C ASP A 63 -7.14 -8.41 -3.69
N LEU A 64 -6.42 -7.77 -4.63
CA LEU A 64 -6.47 -8.11 -6.05
C LEU A 64 -5.96 -9.53 -6.34
N ILE A 65 -4.90 -9.97 -5.65
CA ILE A 65 -4.35 -11.33 -5.81
C ILE A 65 -5.32 -12.35 -5.20
N GLN A 66 -5.90 -12.09 -4.03
CA GLN A 66 -6.91 -12.97 -3.44
C GLN A 66 -8.19 -13.02 -4.25
N ALA A 67 -8.64 -11.92 -4.85
CA ALA A 67 -9.76 -11.94 -5.78
C ALA A 67 -9.48 -12.79 -7.03
N LYS A 68 -8.20 -13.04 -7.33
CA LYS A 68 -7.73 -13.98 -8.36
C LYS A 68 -7.35 -15.35 -7.80
N THR A 69 -7.96 -15.82 -6.70
CA THR A 69 -7.87 -17.25 -6.35
C THR A 69 -8.35 -18.05 -7.57
N PRO A 70 -7.54 -18.97 -8.11
CA PRO A 70 -7.99 -19.83 -9.20
C PRO A 70 -9.25 -20.59 -8.74
N GLU A 71 -10.34 -20.48 -9.49
CA GLU A 71 -11.46 -21.41 -9.33
C GLU A 71 -10.94 -22.79 -9.70
N GLN A 72 -10.70 -23.61 -8.68
CA GLN A 72 -10.46 -25.05 -8.74
C GLN A 72 -9.23 -25.52 -9.53
N TYR A 73 -8.36 -26.23 -8.84
CA TYR A 73 -8.09 -27.63 -9.20
C TYR A 73 -7.80 -28.37 -7.89
N ASN A 74 -8.86 -28.71 -7.15
CA ASN A 74 -8.78 -29.82 -6.20
C ASN A 74 -8.77 -31.11 -7.04
N VAL A 75 -7.67 -31.36 -7.74
CA VAL A 75 -7.41 -32.70 -8.25
C VAL A 75 -7.00 -33.50 -7.02
N THR A 76 -7.99 -34.10 -6.37
CA THR A 76 -7.75 -35.17 -5.40
C THR A 76 -7.27 -36.39 -6.19
N ASP A 77 -6.39 -37.20 -5.59
CA ASP A 77 -5.79 -38.38 -6.24
C ASP A 77 -6.83 -39.33 -6.89
N GLU A 78 -8.08 -39.32 -6.41
CA GLU A 78 -9.22 -40.06 -6.98
C GLU A 78 -9.62 -39.64 -8.40
N GLU A 79 -9.38 -38.39 -8.84
CA GLU A 79 -9.69 -37.96 -10.22
C GLU A 79 -8.57 -38.31 -11.20
N ILE A 80 -7.33 -38.49 -10.73
CA ILE A 80 -6.19 -38.89 -11.57
C ILE A 80 -6.33 -40.35 -12.01
N ASP A 81 -6.91 -41.21 -11.17
CA ASP A 81 -7.07 -42.63 -11.50
C ASP A 81 -8.19 -42.89 -12.52
N LYS A 82 -9.27 -42.10 -12.53
CA LYS A 82 -10.35 -42.23 -13.54
C LYS A 82 -9.89 -41.87 -14.95
N VAL A 83 -9.02 -40.87 -15.10
CA VAL A 83 -8.51 -40.45 -16.42
C VAL A 83 -7.62 -41.51 -17.06
N LYS A 84 -6.99 -42.39 -16.25
CA LYS A 84 -6.15 -43.49 -16.77
C LYS A 84 -6.93 -44.74 -17.18
N GLU A 85 -8.15 -44.92 -16.67
CA GLU A 85 -9.00 -46.04 -17.06
C GLU A 85 -9.65 -45.80 -18.43
N ASP A 86 -10.01 -44.55 -18.76
CA ASP A 86 -10.65 -44.20 -20.04
C ASP A 86 -9.69 -44.17 -21.25
N GLU A 87 -8.36 -44.16 -21.04
CA GLU A 87 -7.37 -44.26 -22.14
C GLU A 87 -7.03 -45.72 -22.54
N ASN A 88 -7.59 -46.72 -21.85
CA ASN A 88 -7.28 -48.14 -22.07
C ASN A 88 -8.43 -48.98 -22.66
N ASP A 89 -9.51 -48.36 -23.15
CA ASP A 89 -10.63 -49.05 -23.84
C ASP A 89 -10.60 -48.84 -25.38
#